data_AF-A0A948SAQ0-F1
#
_entry.id   AF-A0A948SAQ0-F1
#
_cell.length_a   1.000
_cell.length_b   1.000
_cell.length_c   1.000
_cell.angle_alpha   90.00
_cell.angle_beta   90.00
_cell.angle_gamma   90.00
#
_symmetry.space_group_name_H-M   'P 1'
#
loop_
_entity.id
_entity.type
_entity.pdbx_description
1 polymer ?
#
loop_
_entity_poly.entity_id
_entity_poly.type
_entity_poly.pdbx_seq_one_letter_code
_entity_poly.pdbx_strand_id
1 'polypeptide(L)'
;MASRKKDGSTQSFEEAMKQLDAIVAKLEEDKLPLEEMLSLYEQGTALARFCGDKLEAAEQKVRLISRQADGSVQMENFDDREEE
;
A
#
# COMPACT_ATOMS: atom_id res chain seq x y z
N MET A 1 18.22 -25.61 4.15
CA MET A 1 17.97 -24.15 4.23
C MET A 1 17.17 -23.76 2.99
N ALA A 2 15.84 -23.70 3.10
CA ALA A 2 14.96 -23.51 1.95
C ALA A 2 15.09 -22.08 1.39
N SER A 3 15.68 -21.97 0.21
CA SER A 3 15.69 -20.75 -0.60
C SER A 3 14.26 -20.41 -0.99
N ARG A 4 13.66 -19.41 -0.32
CA ARG A 4 12.34 -18.91 -0.68
C ARG A 4 12.51 -18.05 -1.92
N LYS A 5 12.08 -18.65 -3.03
CA LYS A 5 12.06 -18.10 -4.39
C LYS A 5 11.57 -16.65 -4.34
N LYS A 6 12.44 -15.72 -4.73
CA LYS A 6 12.13 -14.30 -4.90
C LYS A 6 11.06 -14.23 -6.00
N ASP A 7 9.81 -13.96 -5.64
CA ASP A 7 8.77 -13.62 -6.61
C ASP A 7 9.14 -12.26 -7.22
N GLY A 8 9.98 -12.32 -8.25
CA GLY A 8 10.43 -11.16 -9.00
C GLY A 8 9.28 -10.65 -9.87
N SER A 9 8.73 -9.48 -9.51
CA SER A 9 8.13 -8.48 -10.41
C SER A 9 7.20 -7.52 -9.67
N THR A 10 6.79 -7.82 -8.43
CA THR A 10 5.97 -6.91 -7.62
C THR A 10 6.78 -6.44 -6.43
N GLN A 11 7.06 -5.14 -6.36
CA GLN A 11 7.73 -4.51 -5.23
C GLN A 11 6.97 -4.85 -3.93
N SER A 12 7.66 -5.32 -2.89
CA SER A 12 7.01 -5.59 -1.59
C SER A 12 6.79 -4.30 -0.79
N PHE A 13 5.87 -4.33 0.18
CA PHE A 13 5.62 -3.18 1.05
C PHE A 13 6.88 -2.79 1.84
N GLU A 14 7.59 -3.76 2.39
CA GLU A 14 8.81 -3.55 3.16
C GLU A 14 9.95 -2.98 2.30
N GLU A 15 10.06 -3.40 1.04
CA GLU A 15 11.02 -2.82 0.09
C GLU A 15 10.64 -1.39 -0.30
N ALA A 16 9.36 -1.13 -0.57
CA ALA A 16 8.88 0.22 -0.90
C ALA A 16 9.11 1.20 0.27
N MET A 17 8.85 0.77 1.51
CA MET A 17 9.14 1.56 2.70
C MET A 17 10.63 1.86 2.85
N LYS A 18 11.51 0.86 2.68
CA LYS A 18 12.97 1.09 2.73
C LYS A 18 13.45 2.08 1.67
N GLN A 19 12.87 2.03 0.48
CA GLN A 19 13.20 2.98 -0.58
C GLN A 19 12.70 4.38 -0.24
N LEU A 20 11.49 4.50 0.30
CA LEU A 20 10.93 5.78 0.73
C LEU A 20 11.79 6.42 1.82
N ASP A 21 12.22 5.66 2.83
CA ASP A 21 13.12 6.15 3.89
C ASP A 21 14.45 6.65 3.31
N ALA A 22 15.01 5.93 2.33
CA ALA A 22 16.24 6.33 1.66
C ALA A 22 16.07 7.61 0.83
N ILE A 23 14.91 7.79 0.20
CA ILE A 23 14.58 9.02 -0.55
C ILE A 23 14.45 10.20 0.42
N VAL A 24 13.74 10.03 1.54
CA VAL A 24 13.60 11.08 2.56
C VAL A 24 14.96 11.50 3.09
N ALA A 25 15.81 10.53 3.45
CA ALA A 25 17.16 10.81 3.93
C ALA A 25 18.00 11.63 2.92
N LYS A 26 17.86 11.35 1.62
CA LYS A 26 18.53 12.12 0.56
C LYS A 26 17.95 13.52 0.36
N LEU A 27 16.63 13.66 0.48
CA LEU A 27 15.95 14.96 0.37
C LEU A 27 16.30 15.90 1.54
N GLU A 28 16.75 15.35 2.68
CA GLU A 28 17.24 16.12 3.83
C GLU A 28 18.68 16.63 3.65
N GLU A 29 19.38 16.25 2.58
CA GLU A 29 20.75 16.71 2.31
C GLU A 29 20.77 18.16 1.76
N ASP A 30 21.48 19.06 2.44
CA ASP A 30 21.55 20.51 2.12
C ASP A 30 22.06 20.88 0.71
N LYS A 31 22.64 19.93 -0.04
CA LYS A 31 23.34 20.20 -1.31
C LYS A 31 22.77 19.44 -2.50
N LEU A 32 21.52 18.98 -2.41
CA LEU A 32 20.91 18.26 -3.51
C LEU A 32 20.56 19.21 -4.68
N PRO A 33 20.97 18.90 -5.92
CA PRO A 33 20.56 19.68 -7.09
C PRO A 33 19.03 19.71 -7.26
N LEU A 34 18.49 20.81 -7.80
CA LEU A 34 17.04 20.97 -7.97
C LEU A 34 16.39 19.86 -8.82
N GLU A 35 17.04 19.47 -9.92
CA GLU A 35 16.55 18.37 -10.76
C GLU A 35 16.49 17.04 -10.02
N GLU A 36 17.47 16.78 -9.15
CA GLU A 36 17.51 15.57 -8.33
C GLU A 36 16.47 15.61 -7.21
N MET A 37 16.26 16.76 -6.56
CA MET A 37 15.15 16.98 -5.62
C MET A 37 13.80 16.66 -6.25
N LEU A 38 13.54 17.16 -7.46
CA LEU A 38 12.28 16.92 -8.17
C LEU A 38 12.10 15.43 -8.50
N SER A 39 13.15 14.77 -9.00
CA SER A 39 13.11 13.35 -9.31
C SER A 39 12.87 12.49 -8.06
N LEU A 40 13.55 12.79 -6.96
CA LEU A 40 13.36 12.09 -5.69
C LEU A 40 11.96 12.32 -5.11
N TYR A 41 11.42 13.54 -5.23
CA TYR A 41 10.07 13.86 -4.79
C TYR A 41 9.00 13.07 -5.57
N GLU A 42 9.12 13.00 -6.91
CA GLU A 42 8.22 12.19 -7.75
C GLU A 42 8.29 10.70 -7.37
N GLN A 43 9.49 10.17 -7.18
CA GLN A 43 9.68 8.78 -6.74
C GLN A 43 9.10 8.53 -5.35
N GLY A 44 9.36 9.44 -4.40
CA GLY A 44 8.87 9.35 -3.02
C GLY A 44 7.34 9.40 -2.94
N THR A 45 6.70 10.29 -3.71
CA THR A 45 5.23 10.37 -3.76
C THR A 45 4.60 9.13 -4.38
N ALA A 46 5.21 8.56 -5.42
CA ALA A 46 4.76 7.28 -5.99
C ALA A 46 4.85 6.12 -4.99
N LEU A 47 5.97 6.01 -4.26
CA LEU A 47 6.15 4.98 -3.23
C LEU A 47 5.19 5.17 -2.05
N ALA A 48 5.00 6.41 -1.59
CA ALA A 48 4.07 6.73 -0.51
C ALA A 48 2.63 6.32 -0.87
N ARG A 49 2.21 6.61 -2.11
CA ARG A 49 0.91 6.17 -2.63
C ARG A 49 0.79 4.65 -2.66
N PHE A 50 1.80 3.96 -3.19
CA PHE A 50 1.84 2.49 -3.21
C PHE A 50 1.69 1.90 -1.80
N CYS A 51 2.42 2.44 -0.82
CA CYS A 51 2.32 2.00 0.58
C CYS A 51 0.92 2.26 1.16
N GLY A 52 0.33 3.43 0.87
CA GLY A 52 -1.04 3.77 1.26
C GLY A 52 -2.07 2.78 0.72
N ASP A 53 -2.02 2.50 -0.58
CA ASP A 53 -2.94 1.56 -1.24
C ASP A 53 -2.82 0.14 -0.65
N LYS A 54 -1.61 -0.29 -0.30
CA LYS A 54 -1.38 -1.58 0.36
C LYS A 54 -1.96 -1.63 1.77
N LEU A 55 -1.82 -0.56 2.54
CA LEU A 55 -2.38 -0.47 3.89
C LEU A 55 -3.91 -0.44 3.85
N GLU A 56 -4.50 0.31 2.91
CA GLU A 56 -5.95 0.35 2.74
C GLU A 56 -6.52 -1.04 2.41
N ALA A 57 -5.90 -1.75 1.46
CA ALA A 57 -6.30 -3.12 1.12
C ALA A 57 -6.18 -4.08 2.32
N ALA A 58 -5.13 -3.94 3.12
CA ALA A 58 -4.95 -4.74 4.33
C ALA A 58 -6.04 -4.42 5.37
N GLU A 59 -6.35 -3.14 5.58
CA GLU A 59 -7.38 -2.69 6.51
C GLU A 59 -8.77 -3.18 6.11
N GLN A 60 -9.12 -3.09 4.82
CA GLN A 60 -10.37 -3.65 4.28
C GLN A 60 -10.49 -5.14 4.56
N LYS A 61 -9.40 -5.90 4.36
CA LYS A 61 -9.36 -7.34 4.63
C LYS A 61 -9.55 -7.64 6.13
N VAL A 62 -8.90 -6.88 7.01
CA VAL A 62 -9.08 -7.01 8.46
C VAL A 62 -10.53 -6.74 8.85
N ARG A 63 -11.15 -5.66 8.34
CA ARG A 63 -12.55 -5.35 8.59
C ARG A 63 -13.50 -6.48 8.17
N LEU A 64 -13.27 -7.09 7.01
CA LEU A 64 -14.09 -8.22 6.54
C LEU A 64 -13.97 -9.43 7.49
N ILE A 65 -12.75 -9.78 7.89
CA ILE A 65 -12.50 -10.89 8.82
C ILE A 65 -13.14 -10.62 10.18
N SER A 66 -13.03 -9.39 10.70
CA SER A 66 -13.63 -9.00 11.97
C SER A 66 -15.16 -9.08 11.95
N ARG A 67 -15.81 -8.62 10.87
CA ARG A 67 -17.28 -8.74 10.70
C ARG A 67 -17.73 -10.21 10.62
N GLN A 68 -16.96 -11.05 9.94
CA GLN A 68 -17.22 -12.49 9.88
C GLN A 68 -17.05 -13.18 11.25
N ALA A 69 -16.02 -12.79 12.02
CA ALA A 69 -15.75 -13.35 13.34
C ALA A 69 -16.81 -12.96 14.39
N ASP A 70 -17.40 -11.76 14.27
CA ASP A 70 -18.49 -11.27 15.12
C ASP A 70 -19.89 -11.78 14.68
N GLY A 71 -19.95 -12.66 13.66
CA GLY A 71 -21.22 -13.20 13.15
C GLY A 71 -22.10 -12.19 12.40
N SER A 72 -21.65 -10.95 12.25
CA SER A 72 -22.32 -9.88 11.50
C SER A 72 -21.94 -9.92 10.01
N VAL A 73 -22.10 -11.08 9.37
CA VAL A 73 -22.32 -11.08 7.92
C VAL A 73 -23.76 -10.62 7.73
N GLN A 74 -23.97 -9.30 7.67
CA GLN A 74 -25.15 -8.83 6.97
C GLN A 74 -24.98 -9.30 5.53
N MET A 75 -25.75 -10.33 5.17
CA MET A 75 -26.14 -10.52 3.78
C MET A 75 -26.50 -9.14 3.28
N GLU A 76 -25.74 -8.64 2.32
CA GLU A 76 -26.22 -7.58 1.46
C GLU A 76 -27.62 -8.03 1.05
N ASN A 77 -28.65 -7.35 1.57
CA ASN A 77 -30.02 -7.66 1.22
C ASN A 77 -30.09 -7.44 -0.28
N PHE A 78 -30.04 -8.56 -1.01
CA PHE A 78 -30.32 -8.63 -2.44
C PHE A 78 -31.84 -8.57 -2.64
N ASP A 79 -32.48 -7.64 -1.95
CA ASP A 79 -33.91 -7.39 -2.00
C ASP A 79 -34.12 -5.93 -2.34
N ASP A 80 -33.85 -5.63 -3.60
CA ASP A 80 -34.64 -4.70 -4.41
C ASP A 80 -34.80 -5.34 -5.79
N ARG A 81 -35.38 -6.55 -5.78
CA ARG A 81 -36.31 -6.96 -6.84
C ARG A 81 -37.71 -6.55 -6.39
N GLU A 82 -38.02 -5.27 -6.50
CA GLU A 82 -39.40 -4.83 -6.71
C GLU A 82 -39.36 -4.20 -8.12
N GLU A 83 -39.72 -4.92 -9.17
CA GLU A 83 -41.10 -4.95 -9.69
C GLU A 83 -41.83 -3.63 -9.47
N GLU A 84 -41.64 -2.68 -10.39
CA GLU A 84 -42.69 -2.06 -11.22
C GLU A 84 -42.11 -1.54 -12.55
#